data_AF-A0A5T6VYC6-F1
#
_entry.id   AF-A0A5T6VYC6-F1
#
_cell.length_a   1.000
_cell.length_b   1.000
_cell.length_c   1.000
_cell.angle_alpha   90.00
_cell.angle_beta   90.00
_cell.angle_gamma   90.00
#
_symmetry.space_group_name_H-M   'P 1'
#
loop_
_entity.id
_entity.type
_entity.pdbx_description
1 polymer ?
#
loop_
_entity_poly.entity_id
_entity_poly.type
_entity_poly.pdbx_seq_one_letter_code
_entity_poly.pdbx_strand_id
1 'polypeptide(L)'
;MRDAEFRAMLQASRERNKHNSYAYTNSPTSHEVPKFTRAERKGIDEVIRAITPRSRYMSTRKSTQNTIKNYLANFDSYEQLTPRIEDVIIGFCRSEGHPKYNRKLFYLLKNLDEINSATVTNHLQRQATRLSHELPSDKYCALLAVMCAKLIGVVEHHIAVGNIEPMKNEQPDFEFDPYLVTEEF
;
A
#
# COMPACT_ATOMS: atom_id res chain seq x y z
N MET A 1 65.57 -1.05 3.49
CA MET A 1 65.30 -0.66 4.89
C MET A 1 64.98 -1.93 5.67
N ARG A 2 65.70 -2.21 6.77
CA ARG A 2 65.48 -3.44 7.55
C ARG A 2 64.26 -3.27 8.46
N ASP A 3 63.48 -4.34 8.67
CA ASP A 3 62.22 -4.28 9.44
C ASP A 3 62.42 -3.75 10.88
N ALA A 4 63.60 -3.99 11.46
CA ALA A 4 63.98 -3.45 12.77
C ALA A 4 64.15 -1.91 12.77
N GLU A 5 64.69 -1.34 11.69
CA GLU A 5 64.87 0.12 11.55
C GLU A 5 63.51 0.81 11.40
N PHE A 6 62.59 0.18 10.68
CA PHE A 6 61.22 0.68 10.51
C PHE A 6 60.43 0.66 11.83
N ARG A 7 60.57 -0.40 12.64
CA ARG A 7 59.95 -0.48 13.98
C ARG A 7 60.52 0.56 14.94
N ALA A 8 61.84 0.76 14.95
CA ALA A 8 62.49 1.78 15.76
C ALA A 8 62.02 3.20 15.38
N MET A 9 61.89 3.48 14.08
CA MET A 9 61.35 4.74 13.56
C MET A 9 59.91 4.98 14.03
N LEU A 10 59.04 3.97 13.96
CA LEU A 10 57.64 4.08 14.42
C LEU A 10 57.56 4.34 15.92
N GLN A 11 58.39 3.68 16.73
CA GLN A 11 58.42 3.90 18.17
C GLN A 11 58.87 5.33 18.52
N ALA A 12 59.96 5.80 17.92
CA ALA A 12 60.47 7.17 18.11
C ALA A 12 59.47 8.24 17.61
N SER A 13 58.68 7.93 16.58
CA SER A 13 57.60 8.80 16.10
C SER A 13 56.45 8.89 17.11
N ARG A 14 56.00 7.74 17.66
CA ARG A 14 54.94 7.71 18.68
C ARG A 14 55.34 8.46 19.95
N GLU A 15 56.59 8.30 20.40
CA GLU A 15 57.11 8.99 21.58
C GLU A 15 57.19 10.51 21.37
N ARG A 16 57.71 10.97 20.21
CA ARG A 16 57.71 12.40 19.85
C ARG A 16 56.31 12.98 19.76
N ASN A 17 55.38 12.28 19.10
CA ASN A 17 54.01 12.74 18.96
C ASN A 17 53.30 12.83 20.32
N LYS A 18 53.61 11.92 21.25
CA LYS A 18 53.10 11.98 22.63
C LYS A 18 53.72 13.15 23.40
N HIS A 19 55.03 13.38 23.30
CA HIS A 19 55.71 14.51 23.96
C HIS A 19 55.22 15.87 23.44
N ASN A 20 55.00 15.98 22.13
CA ASN A 20 54.49 17.18 21.46
C ASN A 20 52.96 17.33 21.57
N SER A 21 52.28 16.47 22.34
CA SER A 21 50.82 16.49 22.52
C SER A 21 50.00 16.34 21.22
N TYR A 22 50.59 15.79 20.16
CA TYR A 22 49.90 15.48 18.89
C TYR A 22 49.03 14.23 18.96
N ALA A 23 49.04 13.51 20.08
CA ALA A 23 48.16 12.37 20.35
C ALA A 23 47.26 12.70 21.56
N TYR A 24 46.10 13.32 21.30
CA TYR A 24 45.14 13.69 22.33
C TYR A 24 44.17 12.54 22.66
N THR A 25 44.70 11.41 23.11
CA THR A 25 43.89 10.27 23.57
C THR A 25 44.44 9.69 24.87
N ASN A 26 44.48 10.52 25.91
CA ASN A 26 44.66 10.07 27.30
C ASN A 26 43.30 9.88 28.03
N SER A 27 42.18 10.14 27.35
CA SER A 27 40.84 9.85 27.86
C SER A 27 40.51 8.38 27.60
N PRO A 28 40.14 7.57 28.61
CA PRO A 28 39.62 6.24 28.36
C PRO A 28 38.34 6.36 27.53
N THR A 29 38.23 5.58 26.47
CA THR A 29 37.07 5.47 25.55
C THR A 29 35.84 4.83 26.21
N SER A 30 35.72 4.92 27.54
CA SER A 30 34.57 4.44 28.31
C SER A 30 33.97 5.63 29.03
N HIS A 31 33.13 6.39 28.33
CA HIS A 31 32.14 7.20 29.03
C HIS A 31 31.12 6.23 29.64
N GLU A 32 31.41 5.74 30.84
CA GLU A 32 30.45 4.95 31.59
C GLU A 32 29.34 5.88 32.06
N VAL A 33 28.22 5.86 31.33
CA VAL A 33 27.01 6.58 31.75
C VAL A 33 26.58 6.00 33.10
N PRO A 34 26.29 6.83 34.12
CA PRO A 34 25.83 6.36 35.41
C PRO A 34 24.65 5.40 35.25
N LYS A 35 24.73 4.23 35.88
CA LYS A 35 23.62 3.27 35.86
C LYS A 35 22.48 3.85 36.70
N PHE A 36 21.29 3.93 36.10
CA PHE A 36 20.08 4.32 36.84
C PHE A 36 19.89 3.46 38.08
N THR A 37 19.58 4.13 39.20
CA THR A 37 19.11 3.52 40.43
C THR A 37 17.76 2.82 40.22
N ARG A 38 17.39 1.92 41.14
CA ARG A 38 16.11 1.20 41.06
C ARG A 38 14.90 2.15 41.05
N ALA A 39 15.00 3.27 41.77
CA ALA A 39 13.93 4.28 41.83
C ALA A 39 13.79 5.02 40.50
N GLU A 40 14.90 5.43 39.87
CA GLU A 40 14.89 6.12 38.57
C GLU A 40 14.33 5.22 37.47
N ARG A 41 14.70 3.93 37.45
CA ARG A 41 14.14 2.96 36.49
C ARG A 41 12.63 2.82 36.65
N LYS A 42 12.14 2.74 37.88
CA LYS A 42 10.70 2.65 38.17
C LYS A 42 9.97 3.91 37.70
N GLY A 43 10.53 5.09 37.95
CA GLY A 43 9.96 6.35 37.46
C GLY A 43 9.90 6.42 35.93
N ILE A 44 10.97 5.97 35.26
CA ILE A 44 11.01 5.87 33.79
C ILE A 44 9.95 4.88 33.27
N ASP A 45 9.81 3.70 33.88
CA ASP A 45 8.82 2.70 33.49
C ASP A 45 7.38 3.22 33.67
N GLU A 46 7.12 3.98 34.74
CA GLU A 46 5.83 4.62 34.98
C GLU A 46 5.53 5.69 33.92
N VAL A 47 6.52 6.50 33.54
CA VAL A 47 6.40 7.49 32.45
C VAL A 47 6.17 6.81 31.11
N ILE A 48 6.96 5.78 30.77
CA ILE A 48 6.77 4.98 29.55
C ILE A 48 5.37 4.40 29.54
N ARG A 49 4.90 3.82 30.65
CA ARG A 49 3.55 3.26 30.75
C ARG A 49 2.44 4.31 30.65
N ALA A 50 2.69 5.53 31.11
CA ALA A 50 1.74 6.64 31.01
C ALA A 50 1.62 7.18 29.58
N ILE A 51 2.74 7.25 28.86
CA ILE A 51 2.81 7.75 27.48
C ILE A 51 2.44 6.65 26.46
N THR A 52 2.75 5.38 26.76
CA THR A 52 2.44 4.27 25.87
C THR A 52 0.92 4.10 25.78
N PRO A 53 0.32 4.17 24.57
CA PRO A 53 -1.12 4.02 24.41
C PRO A 53 -1.60 2.67 24.98
N ARG A 54 -2.54 2.70 25.94
CA ARG A 54 -3.06 1.48 26.59
C ARG A 54 -3.84 0.56 25.64
N SER A 55 -4.41 1.13 24.58
CA SER A 55 -4.97 0.38 23.46
C SER A 55 -3.89 0.21 22.40
N ARG A 56 -3.53 -1.03 22.08
CA ARG A 56 -2.86 -1.31 20.80
C ARG A 56 -3.76 -0.75 19.71
N TYR A 57 -3.31 0.30 19.01
CA TYR A 57 -3.98 0.76 17.80
C TYR A 57 -3.83 -0.36 16.77
N MET A 58 -4.81 -1.27 16.75
CA MET A 58 -4.90 -2.28 15.71
C MET A 58 -5.24 -1.51 14.43
N SER A 59 -4.31 -1.53 13.47
CA SER A 59 -4.58 -0.95 12.15
C SER A 59 -5.82 -1.65 11.59
N THR A 60 -6.94 -0.92 11.54
CA THR A 60 -8.15 -1.41 10.89
C THR A 60 -7.82 -1.62 9.43
N ARG A 61 -8.07 -2.83 8.91
CA ARG A 61 -7.84 -3.14 7.49
C ARG A 61 -8.62 -2.13 6.66
N LYS A 62 -7.92 -1.34 5.85
CA LYS A 62 -8.55 -0.41 4.93
C LYS A 62 -9.32 -1.22 3.88
N SER A 63 -10.63 -1.05 3.82
CA SER A 63 -11.45 -1.49 2.69
C SER A 63 -11.78 -0.27 1.84
N THR A 64 -11.84 -0.47 0.53
CA THR A 64 -12.30 0.54 -0.43
C THR A 64 -13.61 0.06 -1.04
N GLN A 65 -14.65 0.88 -0.99
CA GLN A 65 -15.92 0.57 -1.65
C GLN A 65 -15.75 0.69 -3.16
N ASN A 66 -16.27 -0.27 -3.91
CA ASN A 66 -16.17 -0.27 -5.36
C ASN A 66 -17.32 0.49 -6.00
N THR A 67 -17.15 1.80 -6.10
CA THR A 67 -18.10 2.75 -6.70
C THR A 67 -18.33 2.53 -8.19
N ILE A 68 -17.36 1.93 -8.89
CA ILE A 68 -17.41 1.71 -10.34
C ILE A 68 -17.96 0.33 -10.73
N LYS A 69 -18.33 -0.53 -9.77
CA LYS A 69 -18.87 -1.88 -10.05
C LYS A 69 -20.11 -1.81 -10.94
N ASN A 70 -21.08 -0.94 -10.60
CA ASN A 70 -22.33 -0.80 -11.34
C ASN A 70 -22.07 -0.36 -12.78
N TYR A 71 -21.11 0.54 -12.97
CA TYR A 71 -20.69 0.98 -14.29
C TYR A 71 -20.09 -0.20 -15.11
N LEU A 72 -19.22 -1.00 -14.50
CA LEU A 72 -18.55 -2.13 -15.17
C LEU A 72 -19.46 -3.35 -15.38
N ALA A 73 -20.54 -3.48 -14.61
CA ALA A 73 -21.47 -4.60 -14.71
C ALA A 73 -22.18 -4.67 -16.07
N ASN A 74 -22.32 -3.53 -16.75
CA ASN A 74 -22.96 -3.44 -18.07
C ASN A 74 -22.12 -4.04 -19.21
N PHE A 75 -20.83 -4.29 -18.97
CA PHE A 75 -19.94 -4.89 -19.97
C PHE A 75 -19.76 -6.37 -19.66
N ASP A 76 -20.14 -7.26 -20.58
CA ASP A 76 -20.02 -8.71 -20.36
C ASP A 76 -18.55 -9.16 -20.34
N SER A 77 -17.76 -8.67 -21.30
CA SER A 77 -16.34 -8.97 -21.42
C SER A 77 -15.47 -7.71 -21.43
N TYR A 78 -14.17 -7.91 -21.21
CA TYR A 78 -13.19 -6.82 -21.29
C TYR A 78 -13.12 -6.22 -22.70
N GLU A 79 -13.33 -7.00 -23.77
CA GLU A 79 -13.28 -6.49 -25.15
C GLU A 79 -14.44 -5.54 -25.50
N GLN A 80 -15.51 -5.53 -24.70
CA GLN A 80 -16.67 -4.65 -24.91
C GLN A 80 -16.50 -3.27 -24.24
N LEU A 81 -15.41 -3.05 -23.51
CA LEU A 81 -15.14 -1.76 -22.88
C LEU A 81 -15.08 -0.65 -23.93
N THR A 82 -15.66 0.50 -23.59
CA THR A 82 -15.47 1.71 -24.39
C THR A 82 -13.98 2.08 -24.47
N PRO A 83 -13.44 2.49 -25.62
CA PRO A 83 -12.00 2.75 -25.80
C PRO A 83 -11.41 3.69 -24.74
N ARG A 84 -12.18 4.71 -24.34
CA ARG A 84 -11.75 5.70 -23.34
C ARG A 84 -11.41 5.07 -21.98
N ILE A 85 -12.22 4.11 -21.51
CA ILE A 85 -12.00 3.46 -20.21
C ILE A 85 -10.93 2.39 -20.32
N GLU A 86 -10.90 1.69 -21.45
CA GLU A 86 -9.85 0.72 -21.72
C GLU A 86 -8.47 1.41 -21.67
N ASP A 87 -8.34 2.58 -22.31
CA ASP A 87 -7.12 3.39 -22.29
C ASP A 87 -6.74 3.83 -20.87
N VAL A 88 -7.71 4.21 -20.03
CA VAL A 88 -7.45 4.57 -18.63
C VAL A 88 -6.92 3.36 -17.84
N ILE A 89 -7.55 2.19 -17.99
CA ILE A 89 -7.12 0.97 -17.31
C ILE A 89 -5.72 0.56 -17.80
N ILE A 90 -5.46 0.60 -19.11
CA ILE A 90 -4.17 0.27 -19.70
C ILE A 90 -3.10 1.27 -19.27
N GLY A 91 -3.40 2.57 -19.31
CA GLY A 91 -2.52 3.64 -18.86
C GLY A 91 -2.11 3.47 -17.40
N PHE A 92 -3.08 3.20 -16.52
CA PHE A 92 -2.85 2.92 -15.12
C PHE A 92 -1.96 1.66 -14.91
N CYS A 93 -2.26 0.57 -15.63
CA CYS A 93 -1.47 -0.65 -15.53
C CYS A 93 -0.01 -0.43 -15.98
N ARG A 94 0.20 0.42 -16.99
CA ARG A 94 1.54 0.81 -17.46
C ARG A 94 2.27 1.67 -16.43
N SER A 95 1.60 2.65 -15.81
CA SER A 95 2.22 3.53 -14.82
C SER A 95 2.64 2.79 -13.55
N GLU A 96 1.90 1.76 -13.15
CA GLU A 96 2.26 0.90 -12.00
C GLU A 96 3.25 -0.23 -12.37
N GLY A 97 3.68 -0.33 -13.64
CA GLY A 97 4.66 -1.34 -14.08
C GLY A 97 4.08 -2.75 -14.32
N HIS A 98 2.75 -2.88 -14.44
CA HIS A 98 2.04 -4.16 -14.57
C HIS A 98 1.13 -4.20 -15.82
N PRO A 99 1.68 -4.10 -17.04
CA PRO A 99 0.88 -3.92 -18.27
C PRO A 99 -0.07 -5.09 -18.59
N LYS A 100 0.17 -6.28 -18.04
CA LYS A 100 -0.65 -7.49 -18.28
C LYS A 100 -1.85 -7.63 -17.34
N TYR A 101 -2.01 -6.72 -16.38
CA TYR A 101 -3.00 -6.89 -15.30
C TYR A 101 -4.36 -6.27 -15.61
N ASN A 102 -4.48 -5.50 -16.70
CA ASN A 102 -5.70 -4.85 -17.16
C ASN A 102 -6.95 -5.75 -17.09
N ARG A 103 -6.93 -6.92 -17.73
CA ARG A 103 -8.06 -7.86 -17.73
C ARG A 103 -8.40 -8.35 -16.32
N LYS A 104 -7.37 -8.62 -15.52
CA LYS A 104 -7.55 -9.17 -14.18
C LYS A 104 -8.14 -8.15 -13.21
N LEU A 105 -7.69 -6.90 -13.30
CA LEU A 105 -8.27 -5.79 -12.53
C LEU A 105 -9.72 -5.54 -12.93
N PHE A 106 -10.03 -5.54 -14.22
CA PHE A 106 -11.40 -5.43 -14.71
C PHE A 106 -12.32 -6.49 -14.11
N TYR A 107 -11.95 -7.77 -14.20
CA TYR A 107 -12.81 -8.84 -13.66
C TYR A 107 -12.92 -8.81 -12.13
N LEU A 108 -11.91 -8.33 -11.41
CA LEU A 108 -12.02 -8.13 -9.96
C LEU A 108 -12.99 -6.99 -9.64
N LEU A 109 -12.88 -5.85 -10.33
CA LEU A 109 -13.73 -4.68 -10.12
C LEU A 109 -15.17 -4.91 -10.62
N LYS A 110 -15.39 -5.79 -11.59
CA LYS A 110 -16.75 -6.17 -12.01
C LYS A 110 -17.47 -7.03 -10.95
N ASN A 111 -16.73 -7.86 -10.22
CA ASN A 111 -17.32 -8.90 -9.36
C ASN A 111 -17.33 -8.57 -7.86
N LEU A 112 -16.45 -7.69 -7.38
CA LEU A 112 -16.29 -7.39 -5.95
C LEU A 112 -16.94 -6.06 -5.58
N ASP A 113 -17.81 -6.06 -4.57
CA ASP A 113 -18.38 -4.83 -3.99
C ASP A 113 -17.36 -4.08 -3.12
N GLU A 114 -16.58 -4.82 -2.33
CA GLU A 114 -15.55 -4.26 -1.46
C GLU A 114 -14.16 -4.78 -1.82
N ILE A 115 -13.24 -3.85 -2.04
CA ILE A 115 -11.85 -4.15 -2.32
C ILE A 115 -11.05 -4.17 -1.02
N ASN A 116 -10.61 -5.35 -0.63
CA ASN A 116 -9.61 -5.56 0.40
C ASN A 116 -8.82 -6.85 0.08
N SER A 117 -7.68 -7.06 0.74
CA SER A 117 -6.84 -8.24 0.46
C SER A 117 -7.60 -9.55 0.68
N ALA A 118 -8.44 -9.62 1.71
CA ALA A 118 -9.16 -10.85 2.05
C ALA A 118 -10.27 -11.18 1.02
N THR A 119 -11.01 -10.18 0.51
CA THR A 119 -12.04 -10.37 -0.51
C THR A 119 -11.43 -10.81 -1.83
N VAL A 120 -10.30 -10.20 -2.22
CA VAL A 120 -9.54 -10.61 -3.41
C VAL A 120 -9.00 -12.04 -3.25
N THR A 121 -8.38 -12.37 -2.11
CA THR A 121 -7.88 -13.73 -1.83
C THR A 121 -9.01 -14.75 -1.91
N ASN A 122 -10.14 -14.52 -1.24
CA ASN A 122 -11.28 -15.43 -1.25
C ASN A 122 -11.84 -15.62 -2.67
N HIS A 123 -11.95 -14.54 -3.44
CA HIS A 123 -12.44 -14.60 -4.82
C HIS A 123 -11.51 -15.42 -5.71
N LEU A 124 -10.20 -15.16 -5.65
CA LEU A 124 -9.20 -15.85 -6.45
C LEU A 124 -9.03 -17.31 -6.02
N GLN A 125 -9.11 -17.63 -4.73
CA GLN A 125 -9.04 -19.01 -4.23
C GLN A 125 -10.24 -19.84 -4.72
N ARG A 126 -11.45 -19.28 -4.71
CA ARG A 126 -12.65 -19.94 -5.28
C ARG A 126 -12.50 -20.18 -6.79
N GLN A 127 -11.91 -19.24 -7.52
CA GLN A 127 -11.64 -19.43 -8.94
C GLN A 127 -10.56 -20.48 -9.20
N ALA A 128 -9.45 -20.44 -8.44
CA ALA A 128 -8.33 -21.37 -8.58
C ALA A 128 -8.73 -22.81 -8.27
N THR A 129 -9.53 -23.02 -7.21
CA THR A 129 -10.06 -24.34 -6.85
C THR A 129 -11.01 -24.89 -7.90
N ARG A 130 -11.85 -24.05 -8.52
CA ARG A 130 -12.73 -24.46 -9.64
C ARG A 130 -11.94 -24.86 -10.89
N LEU A 131 -10.83 -24.18 -11.17
CA LEU A 131 -9.99 -24.38 -12.36
C LEU A 131 -8.81 -25.34 -12.11
N SER A 132 -8.69 -25.90 -10.91
CA SER A 132 -7.56 -26.75 -10.49
C SER A 132 -6.18 -26.11 -10.71
N HIS A 133 -6.08 -24.80 -10.46
CA HIS A 133 -4.83 -24.04 -10.51
C HIS A 133 -4.18 -23.88 -9.13
N GLU A 134 -2.91 -23.49 -9.13
CA GLU A 134 -2.20 -23.15 -7.89
C GLU A 134 -2.89 -22.00 -7.13
N LEU A 135 -2.84 -22.10 -5.80
CA LEU A 135 -3.40 -21.09 -4.92
C LEU A 135 -2.63 -19.77 -5.08
N PRO A 136 -3.35 -18.63 -5.14
CA PRO A 136 -2.69 -17.33 -5.29
C PRO A 136 -1.88 -16.98 -4.04
N SER A 137 -0.68 -16.43 -4.24
CA SER A 137 0.15 -15.92 -3.15
C SER A 137 -0.51 -14.74 -2.45
N ASP A 138 -0.35 -14.62 -1.13
CA ASP A 138 -0.88 -13.49 -0.35
C ASP A 138 -0.32 -12.15 -0.83
N LYS A 139 0.97 -12.09 -1.17
CA LYS A 139 1.61 -10.89 -1.75
C LYS A 139 0.94 -10.45 -3.05
N TYR A 140 0.54 -11.42 -3.87
CA TYR A 140 -0.12 -11.16 -5.15
C TYR A 140 -1.53 -10.62 -4.95
N CYS A 141 -2.29 -11.18 -3.99
CA CYS A 141 -3.63 -10.69 -3.66
C CYS A 141 -3.59 -9.28 -3.06
N ALA A 142 -2.61 -9.00 -2.20
CA ALA A 142 -2.41 -7.67 -1.63
C ALA A 142 -2.07 -6.64 -2.71
N LEU A 143 -1.21 -6.96 -3.67
CA LEU A 143 -0.89 -6.10 -4.81
C LEU A 143 -2.14 -5.78 -5.63
N LEU A 144 -2.93 -6.81 -5.99
CA LEU A 144 -4.15 -6.63 -6.75
C LEU A 144 -5.18 -5.76 -6.01
N ALA A 145 -5.34 -5.95 -4.70
CA ALA A 145 -6.23 -5.13 -3.89
C ALA A 145 -5.81 -3.64 -3.90
N VAL A 146 -4.51 -3.36 -3.76
CA VAL A 146 -3.98 -1.99 -3.82
C VAL A 146 -4.18 -1.38 -5.22
N MET A 147 -3.91 -2.14 -6.28
CA MET A 147 -4.11 -1.68 -7.65
C MET A 147 -5.58 -1.39 -7.95
N CYS A 148 -6.51 -2.26 -7.53
CA CYS A 148 -7.95 -2.03 -7.68
C CYS A 148 -8.39 -0.76 -6.95
N ALA A 149 -7.95 -0.56 -5.69
CA ALA A 149 -8.30 0.63 -4.92
C ALA A 149 -7.81 1.93 -5.58
N LYS A 150 -6.57 1.93 -6.10
CA LYS A 150 -6.04 3.08 -6.86
C LYS A 150 -6.79 3.30 -8.17
N LEU A 151 -7.08 2.23 -8.91
CA LEU A 151 -7.76 2.31 -10.20
C LEU A 151 -9.17 2.89 -10.06
N ILE A 152 -9.90 2.55 -8.98
CA ILE A 152 -11.18 3.18 -8.65
C ILE A 152 -11.03 4.71 -8.60
N GLY A 153 -10.07 5.21 -7.81
CA GLY A 153 -9.84 6.65 -7.68
C GLY A 153 -9.41 7.34 -8.99
N VAL A 154 -8.63 6.65 -9.84
CA VAL A 154 -8.27 7.17 -11.16
C VAL A 154 -9.49 7.27 -12.07
N VAL A 155 -10.33 6.23 -12.13
CA VAL A 155 -11.54 6.23 -12.95
C VAL A 155 -12.52 7.31 -12.45
N GLU A 156 -12.73 7.44 -11.14
CA GLU A 156 -13.53 8.52 -10.55
C GLU A 156 -13.03 9.90 -10.94
N HIS A 157 -11.71 10.12 -10.92
CA HIS A 157 -11.12 11.37 -11.38
C HIS A 157 -11.41 11.64 -12.86
N HIS A 158 -11.27 10.64 -13.73
CA HIS A 158 -11.59 10.77 -15.15
C HIS A 158 -13.08 11.01 -15.41
N ILE A 159 -13.98 10.47 -14.57
CA ILE A 159 -15.41 10.79 -14.59
C ILE A 159 -15.64 12.24 -14.18
N ALA A 160 -15.03 12.70 -13.08
CA ALA A 160 -15.19 14.06 -12.57
C ALA A 160 -14.67 15.13 -13.56
N VAL A 161 -13.60 14.83 -14.29
CA VAL A 161 -13.06 15.71 -15.34
C VAL A 161 -13.90 15.68 -16.63
N GLY A 162 -14.82 14.72 -16.78
CA GLY A 162 -15.67 14.57 -17.96
C GLY A 162 -15.01 13.83 -19.14
N ASN A 163 -13.89 13.13 -18.89
CA ASN A 163 -13.25 12.28 -19.90
C ASN A 163 -14.04 10.99 -20.14
N ILE A 164 -14.66 10.48 -19.09
CA ILE A 164 -15.57 9.33 -19.11
C ILE A 164 -16.96 9.87 -18.82
N GLU A 165 -17.92 9.54 -19.67
CA GLU A 165 -19.31 9.91 -19.43
C GLU A 165 -19.82 9.12 -18.21
N PRO A 166 -20.22 9.80 -17.12
CA PRO A 166 -20.90 9.13 -16.03
C PRO A 166 -22.19 8.53 -16.61
N MET A 167 -22.37 7.21 -16.49
CA MET A 167 -23.68 6.64 -16.81
C MET A 167 -24.70 7.23 -15.85
N LYS A 168 -25.74 7.84 -16.42
CA LYS A 168 -26.95 8.23 -15.70
C LYS A 168 -27.52 6.96 -15.06
N ASN A 169 -27.33 6.81 -13.76
CA ASN A 169 -28.17 5.91 -12.95
C ASN A 169 -29.50 6.58 -12.60
N GLU A 170 -29.88 7.63 -13.30
CA GLU A 170 -31.28 7.97 -13.46
C GLU A 170 -31.80 7.01 -14.53
N GLN A 171 -32.38 5.88 -14.11
CA GLN A 171 -33.64 5.54 -14.74
C GLN A 171 -34.42 6.86 -14.79
N PRO A 172 -34.95 7.33 -15.93
CA PRO A 172 -35.94 8.37 -15.85
C PRO A 172 -36.94 7.84 -14.85
N ASP A 173 -37.13 8.55 -13.72
CA ASP A 173 -38.22 8.25 -12.81
C ASP A 173 -39.42 8.17 -13.74
N PHE A 174 -39.89 6.95 -14.02
CA PHE A 174 -41.07 6.77 -14.82
C PHE A 174 -42.15 7.21 -13.87
N GLU A 175 -42.42 8.51 -13.86
CA GLU A 175 -43.48 9.13 -13.12
C GLU A 175 -44.73 8.37 -13.57
N PHE A 176 -45.19 7.48 -12.72
CA PHE A 176 -46.41 6.72 -12.97
C PHE A 176 -47.52 7.74 -13.00
N ASP A 177 -47.91 8.17 -14.20
CA ASP A 177 -49.04 9.06 -14.41
C ASP A 177 -50.33 8.23 -14.26
N PRO A 178 -51.07 8.38 -13.16
CA PRO A 178 -52.26 7.57 -12.91
C PRO A 178 -53.41 7.89 -13.88
N TYR A 179 -53.31 8.93 -14.71
CA TYR A 179 -54.34 9.29 -15.69
C TYR A 179 -54.17 8.58 -17.04
N LEU A 180 -53.00 8.03 -17.36
CA LEU A 180 -52.78 7.26 -18.60
C LEU A 180 -53.48 5.89 -18.62
N VAL A 181 -53.92 5.36 -17.47
CA VAL A 181 -54.67 4.08 -17.38
C VAL A 181 -56.16 4.27 -17.71
N THR A 182 -56.62 5.52 -17.84
CA THR A 182 -58.04 5.81 -18.07
C THR A 182 -58.44 5.98 -19.53
N GLU A 183 -57.48 5.96 -20.46
CA GLU A 183 -57.73 5.94 -21.89
C GLU A 183 -57.33 4.55 -22.41
N GLU A 184 -58.31 3.79 -22.90
CA GLU A 184 -58.24 2.42 -23.47
C GLU A 184 -58.60 1.26 -22.51
N PHE A 185 -59.91 1.12 -22.25
CA PHE A 185 -60.60 -0.17 -22.15
C PHE A 185 -61.92 -0.11 -22.92
#